data_AF-A0AAE9SN15-F1
#
_entry.id   AF-A0AAE9SN15-F1
#
_cell.length_a   1.000
_cell.length_b   1.000
_cell.length_c   1.000
_cell.angle_alpha   90.00
_cell.angle_beta   90.00
_cell.angle_gamma   90.00
#
_symmetry.space_group_name_H-M   'P 1'
#
loop_
_entity.id
_entity.type
_entity.pdbx_description
1 polymer ?
#
loop_
_entity_poly.entity_id
_entity_poly.type
_entity_poly.pdbx_seq_one_letter_code
_entity_poly.pdbx_strand_id
1 'polypeptide(L)'
;MRCAKLSACLMLITMSSGIFADELLDKYYAKVEECIGFEKAKPDLTTKLVSLKDMEYLPLIRSLRIESCSKLEELNYIGNMNESDLKTTLSVYNEMDSAKLTEEELVFIKKLDKRLQNYNLETDLLLIYEKLKVEQKK
;
A
#
# COMPACT_ATOMS: atom_id res chain seq x y z
N MET A 1 -47.22 30.53 -39.29
CA MET A 1 -48.20 29.51 -38.83
C MET A 1 -47.76 28.18 -39.43
N ARG A 2 -47.38 27.11 -38.73
CA ARG A 2 -47.66 26.65 -37.36
C ARG A 2 -46.44 25.92 -36.80
N CYS A 3 -46.34 26.01 -35.48
CA CYS A 3 -45.34 25.46 -34.57
C CYS A 3 -45.02 23.96 -34.76
N ALA A 4 -43.75 23.65 -34.52
CA ALA A 4 -43.23 22.65 -33.59
C ALA A 4 -43.73 21.20 -33.70
N LYS A 5 -42.79 20.25 -33.79
CA LYS A 5 -42.54 19.29 -32.71
C LYS A 5 -41.05 18.94 -32.67
N LEU A 6 -40.34 19.56 -31.71
CA LEU A 6 -39.14 18.96 -31.11
C LEU A 6 -39.55 17.59 -30.57
N SER A 7 -39.04 16.50 -31.14
CA SER A 7 -39.03 15.22 -30.47
C SER A 7 -37.67 15.05 -29.82
N ALA A 8 -37.55 15.62 -28.62
CA ALA A 8 -36.49 15.31 -27.69
C ALA A 8 -36.68 13.86 -27.25
N CYS A 9 -35.99 12.93 -27.89
CA CYS A 9 -35.82 11.58 -27.36
C CYS A 9 -34.75 11.68 -26.27
N LEU A 10 -35.20 12.11 -25.08
CA LEU A 10 -34.45 12.13 -23.84
C LEU A 10 -34.13 10.68 -23.48
N MET A 11 -33.03 10.14 -24.02
CA MET A 11 -32.43 8.93 -23.47
C MET A 11 -31.92 9.30 -22.08
N LEU A 12 -32.70 8.90 -21.08
CA LEU A 12 -32.28 8.84 -19.69
C LEU A 12 -31.00 8.00 -19.62
N ILE A 13 -29.85 8.68 -19.52
CA ILE A 13 -28.58 8.08 -19.13
C ILE A 13 -28.70 7.78 -17.63
N THR A 14 -29.34 6.65 -17.30
CA THR A 14 -29.31 6.10 -15.95
C THR A 14 -28.25 5.01 -15.90
N MET A 15 -26.97 5.37 -15.97
CA MET A 15 -25.86 4.51 -15.52
C MET A 15 -24.60 5.36 -15.35
N SER A 16 -24.19 5.65 -14.11
CA SER A 16 -22.76 5.93 -13.85
C SER A 16 -22.34 5.83 -12.38
N SER A 17 -23.07 5.16 -11.48
CA SER A 17 -22.56 4.95 -10.12
C SER A 17 -21.36 3.98 -10.09
N GLY A 18 -21.26 3.05 -11.06
CA GLY A 18 -20.13 2.11 -11.16
C GLY A 18 -18.80 2.73 -11.63
N ILE A 19 -18.85 3.80 -12.44
CA ILE A 19 -17.62 4.41 -12.99
C ILE A 19 -16.84 5.18 -11.90
N PHE A 20 -17.55 5.83 -10.98
CA PHE A 20 -16.93 6.59 -9.90
C PHE A 20 -16.28 5.69 -8.83
N ALA A 21 -16.84 4.51 -8.58
CA ALA A 21 -16.32 3.53 -7.64
C ALA A 21 -14.96 2.96 -8.11
N ASP A 22 -14.88 2.59 -9.38
CA ASP A 22 -13.64 2.10 -9.98
C ASP A 22 -12.58 3.22 -10.07
N GLU A 23 -12.97 4.47 -10.35
CA GLU A 23 -12.03 5.60 -10.43
C GLU A 23 -11.31 5.87 -9.09
N LEU A 24 -12.01 5.77 -7.96
CA LEU A 24 -11.41 5.98 -6.63
C LEU A 24 -10.45 4.86 -6.26
N LEU A 25 -10.82 3.61 -6.58
CA LEU A 25 -9.96 2.46 -6.39
C LEU A 25 -8.70 2.55 -7.26
N ASP A 26 -8.86 2.94 -8.52
CA ASP A 26 -7.75 3.12 -9.46
C ASP A 26 -6.80 4.22 -8.98
N LYS A 27 -7.33 5.33 -8.45
CA LYS A 27 -6.51 6.38 -7.82
C LYS A 27 -5.74 5.87 -6.61
N TYR A 28 -6.38 5.08 -5.75
CA TYR A 28 -5.70 4.46 -4.63
C TYR A 28 -4.55 3.55 -5.09
N TYR A 29 -4.79 2.65 -6.04
CA TYR A 29 -3.73 1.77 -6.54
C TYR A 29 -2.63 2.52 -7.30
N ALA A 30 -2.97 3.55 -8.08
CA ALA A 30 -1.97 4.40 -8.71
C ALA A 30 -1.06 5.07 -7.66
N LYS A 31 -1.62 5.49 -6.51
CA LYS A 31 -0.83 6.03 -5.41
C LYS A 31 0.05 4.98 -4.74
N VAL A 32 -0.46 3.77 -4.54
CA VAL A 32 0.33 2.64 -4.02
C VAL A 32 1.56 2.40 -4.90
N GLU A 33 1.40 2.38 -6.22
CA GLU A 33 2.52 2.23 -7.16
C GLU A 33 3.50 3.41 -7.12
N GLU A 34 3.01 4.64 -6.99
CA GLU A 34 3.86 5.83 -6.79
C GLU A 34 4.71 5.69 -5.51
N CYS A 35 4.09 5.24 -4.41
CA CYS A 35 4.76 5.01 -3.13
C CYS A 35 5.81 3.90 -3.21
N ILE A 36 5.53 2.82 -3.94
CA ILE A 36 6.52 1.76 -4.25
C ILE A 36 7.69 2.36 -5.04
N GLY A 37 7.40 3.23 -6.01
CA GLY A 37 8.42 3.98 -6.75
C GLY A 37 9.32 4.83 -5.84
N PHE A 38 8.74 5.55 -4.88
CA PHE A 38 9.51 6.33 -3.90
C PHE A 38 10.38 5.46 -2.99
N GLU A 39 9.90 4.29 -2.54
CA GLU A 39 10.74 3.36 -1.78
C GLU A 39 11.90 2.82 -2.63
N LYS A 40 11.63 2.42 -3.88
CA LYS A 40 12.66 1.93 -4.82
C LYS A 40 13.72 2.97 -5.19
N ALA A 41 13.39 4.26 -5.14
CA ALA A 41 14.33 5.34 -5.42
C ALA A 41 15.36 5.57 -4.29
N LYS A 42 15.16 4.97 -3.11
CA LYS A 42 16.11 5.04 -2.00
C LYS A 42 17.33 4.13 -2.25
N PRO A 43 18.48 4.39 -1.60
CA PRO A 43 19.61 3.48 -1.60
C PRO A 43 19.23 2.04 -1.19
N ASP A 44 19.80 1.05 -1.87
CA ASP A 44 19.52 -0.36 -1.59
C ASP A 44 19.93 -0.79 -0.18
N LEU A 45 19.07 -1.60 0.43
CA LEU A 45 19.40 -2.29 1.67
C LEU A 45 20.49 -3.34 1.42
N THR A 46 21.44 -3.46 2.34
CA THR A 46 22.54 -4.44 2.26
C THR A 46 22.66 -5.23 3.55
N THR A 47 23.35 -6.38 3.51
CA THR A 47 23.58 -7.24 4.69
C THR A 47 24.30 -6.52 5.83
N LYS A 48 25.04 -5.44 5.55
CA LYS A 48 25.73 -4.63 6.57
C LYS A 48 24.79 -3.79 7.44
N LEU A 49 23.54 -3.61 7.02
CA LEU A 49 22.59 -2.69 7.66
C LEU A 49 21.55 -3.43 8.52
N VAL A 50 21.49 -4.75 8.42
CA VAL A 50 20.43 -5.58 9.01
C VAL A 50 20.99 -6.91 9.51
N SER A 51 20.31 -7.48 10.49
CA SER A 51 20.54 -8.82 11.04
C SER A 51 19.44 -9.80 10.60
N LEU A 52 19.63 -11.10 10.82
CA LEU A 52 18.58 -12.09 10.53
C LEU A 52 17.27 -11.81 11.30
N LYS A 53 17.37 -11.34 12.55
CA LYS A 53 16.19 -10.96 13.33
C LYS A 53 15.45 -9.77 12.70
N ASP A 54 16.19 -8.80 12.16
CA ASP A 54 15.56 -7.66 11.48
C ASP A 54 14.74 -8.12 10.26
N MET A 55 15.25 -9.11 9.51
CA MET A 55 14.60 -9.62 8.29
C MET A 55 13.19 -10.17 8.51
N GLU A 56 12.88 -10.68 9.70
CA GLU A 56 11.56 -11.20 10.05
C GLU A 56 10.47 -10.13 9.95
N TYR A 57 10.82 -8.87 10.16
CA TYR A 57 9.87 -7.75 10.25
C TYR A 57 9.91 -6.82 9.05
N LEU A 58 10.93 -6.93 8.18
CA LEU A 58 11.05 -6.06 7.00
C LEU A 58 9.87 -6.12 6.02
N PRO A 59 9.24 -7.28 5.76
CA PRO A 59 8.06 -7.33 4.90
C PRO A 59 6.90 -6.48 5.41
N LEU A 60 6.67 -6.49 6.73
CA LEU A 60 5.64 -5.68 7.37
C LEU A 60 6.01 -4.20 7.37
N ILE A 61 7.27 -3.85 7.72
CA ILE A 61 7.74 -2.45 7.66
C ILE A 61 7.58 -1.87 6.26
N ARG A 62 7.96 -2.64 5.24
CA ARG A 62 7.77 -2.27 3.83
C ARG A 62 6.30 -1.95 3.55
N SER A 63 5.39 -2.86 3.89
CA SER A 63 3.95 -2.66 3.68
C SER A 63 3.39 -1.46 4.44
N LEU A 64 3.82 -1.24 5.69
CA LEU A 64 3.42 -0.09 6.52
C LEU A 64 3.87 1.24 5.92
N ARG A 65 5.05 1.31 5.31
CA ARG A 65 5.52 2.53 4.63
C ARG A 65 4.67 2.86 3.41
N ILE A 66 4.37 1.85 2.60
CA ILE A 66 3.50 2.04 1.43
C ILE A 66 2.12 2.51 1.87
N GLU A 67 1.52 1.85 2.88
CA GLU A 67 0.23 2.28 3.46
C GLU A 67 0.30 3.73 3.97
N SER A 68 1.32 4.09 4.74
CA SER A 68 1.47 5.44 5.27
C SER A 68 1.58 6.49 4.16
N CYS A 69 2.24 6.15 3.05
CA CYS A 69 2.40 7.03 1.90
C CYS A 69 1.10 7.18 1.09
N SER A 70 0.32 6.11 0.94
CA SER A 70 -0.96 6.10 0.19
C SER A 70 -2.19 6.39 1.07
N LYS A 71 -2.00 6.82 2.31
CA LYS A 71 -3.08 6.82 3.33
C LYS A 71 -4.24 7.72 2.97
N LEU A 72 -3.97 8.88 2.35
CA LEU A 72 -5.01 9.85 2.00
C LEU A 72 -5.94 9.30 0.93
N GLU A 73 -5.38 8.69 -0.12
CA GLU A 73 -6.12 8.08 -1.22
C GLU A 73 -6.89 6.85 -0.75
N GLU A 74 -6.32 6.06 0.17
CA GLU A 74 -7.02 4.95 0.82
C GLU A 74 -8.25 5.44 1.62
N LEU A 75 -8.10 6.49 2.44
CA LEU A 75 -9.21 7.06 3.19
C LEU A 75 -10.28 7.65 2.27
N ASN A 76 -9.88 8.27 1.16
CA ASN A 76 -10.83 8.77 0.16
C ASN A 76 -11.57 7.64 -0.55
N TYR A 77 -10.89 6.54 -0.87
CA TYR A 77 -11.52 5.33 -1.41
C TYR A 77 -12.54 4.76 -0.42
N ILE A 78 -12.13 4.51 0.83
CA ILE A 78 -13.00 3.92 1.85
C ILE A 78 -14.20 4.82 2.16
N GLY A 79 -13.98 6.13 2.32
CA GLY A 79 -15.01 7.09 2.73
C GLY A 79 -16.11 7.35 1.69
N ASN A 80 -15.91 6.95 0.43
CA ASN A 80 -16.84 7.20 -0.67
C ASN A 80 -17.42 5.91 -1.29
N MET A 81 -17.12 4.74 -0.72
CA MET A 81 -17.59 3.44 -1.20
C MET A 81 -18.61 2.83 -0.24
N ASN A 82 -19.57 2.09 -0.79
CA ASN A 82 -20.46 1.27 0.02
C ASN A 82 -19.70 0.05 0.56
N GLU A 83 -20.08 -0.43 1.75
CA GLU A 83 -19.42 -1.60 2.37
C GLU A 83 -19.40 -2.85 1.48
N SER A 84 -20.45 -3.06 0.67
CA SER A 84 -20.53 -4.21 -0.25
C SER A 84 -19.54 -4.17 -1.41
N ASP A 85 -19.01 -2.98 -1.73
CA ASP A 85 -18.16 -2.74 -2.89
C ASP A 85 -16.69 -2.50 -2.47
N LEU A 86 -16.42 -2.49 -1.16
CA LEU A 86 -15.08 -2.31 -0.61
C LEU A 86 -14.20 -3.54 -0.85
N LYS A 87 -13.09 -3.31 -1.54
CA LYS A 87 -11.98 -4.25 -1.60
C LYS A 87 -11.08 -4.05 -0.39
N THR A 88 -10.45 -5.13 0.06
CA THR A 88 -9.48 -5.08 1.16
C THR A 88 -8.30 -4.19 0.79
N THR A 89 -7.94 -3.28 1.71
CA THR A 89 -6.86 -2.31 1.56
C THR A 89 -5.59 -2.76 2.29
N LEU A 90 -4.46 -2.08 2.01
CA LEU A 90 -3.19 -2.33 2.71
C LEU A 90 -3.32 -2.15 4.22
N SER A 91 -4.06 -1.13 4.68
CA SER A 91 -4.30 -0.93 6.12
C SER A 91 -4.95 -2.13 6.80
N VAL A 92 -5.93 -2.78 6.17
CA VAL A 92 -6.57 -3.96 6.74
C VAL A 92 -5.58 -5.12 6.86
N TYR A 93 -4.77 -5.37 5.81
CA TYR A 93 -3.73 -6.40 5.89
C TYR A 93 -2.68 -6.09 6.95
N ASN A 94 -2.21 -4.84 7.02
CA ASN A 94 -1.22 -4.40 8.00
C ASN A 94 -1.75 -4.47 9.43
N GLU A 95 -3.04 -4.16 9.65
CA GLU A 95 -3.69 -4.31 10.95
C GLU A 95 -3.76 -5.79 11.34
N MET A 96 -4.18 -6.67 10.42
CA MET A 96 -4.22 -8.11 10.67
C MET A 96 -2.85 -8.70 11.01
N ASP A 97 -1.79 -8.24 10.34
CA ASP A 97 -0.43 -8.69 10.63
C ASP A 97 0.12 -8.09 11.92
N SER A 98 -0.15 -6.81 12.19
CA SER A 98 0.26 -6.14 13.43
C SER A 98 -0.44 -6.71 14.66
N ALA A 99 -1.68 -7.18 14.52
CA ALA A 99 -2.45 -7.79 15.61
C ALA A 99 -1.86 -9.13 16.10
N LYS A 100 -0.97 -9.75 15.32
CA LYS A 100 -0.27 -11.00 15.70
C LYS A 100 0.99 -10.74 16.53
N LEU A 101 1.40 -9.47 16.66
CA LEU A 101 2.65 -9.07 17.28
C LEU A 101 2.45 -8.65 18.73
N THR A 102 3.46 -8.90 19.54
CA THR A 102 3.57 -8.38 20.91
C THR A 102 3.90 -6.88 20.91
N GLU A 103 3.66 -6.20 22.03
CA GLU A 103 4.04 -4.80 22.20
C GLU A 103 5.55 -4.57 22.01
N GLU A 104 6.37 -5.52 22.46
CA GLU A 104 7.83 -5.46 22.31
C GLU A 104 8.25 -5.53 20.83
N GLU A 105 7.61 -6.40 20.05
CA GLU A 105 7.82 -6.49 18.60
C GLU A 105 7.36 -5.22 17.88
N LEU A 106 6.21 -4.64 18.26
CA LEU A 106 5.75 -3.37 17.70
C LEU A 106 6.72 -2.21 18.00
N VAL A 107 7.29 -2.17 19.20
CA VAL A 107 8.35 -1.20 19.55
C VAL A 107 9.62 -1.45 18.74
N PHE A 108 9.99 -2.72 18.56
CA PHE A 108 11.14 -3.10 17.75
C PHE A 108 10.98 -2.67 16.29
N ILE A 109 9.81 -2.94 15.69
CA ILE A 109 9.44 -2.51 14.33
C ILE A 109 9.62 -1.00 14.17
N LYS A 110 9.07 -0.19 15.09
CA LYS A 110 9.18 1.28 15.02
C LYS A 110 10.64 1.75 15.07
N LYS A 111 11.47 1.11 15.90
CA LYS A 111 12.91 1.43 15.99
C LYS A 111 13.65 1.01 14.72
N LEU A 112 13.35 -0.18 14.20
CA LEU A 112 13.94 -0.73 12.99
C LEU A 112 13.59 0.14 11.77
N ASP A 113 12.32 0.50 11.62
CA ASP A 113 11.83 1.37 10.56
C ASP A 113 12.56 2.72 10.56
N LYS A 114 12.64 3.38 11.73
CA LYS A 114 13.37 4.64 11.88
C LYS A 114 14.84 4.52 11.47
N ARG A 115 15.50 3.41 11.83
CA ARG A 115 16.90 3.16 11.43
C ARG A 115 17.05 2.99 9.92
N LEU A 116 16.06 2.38 9.27
CA LEU A 116 16.08 2.05 7.85
C LEU A 116 15.30 3.03 6.97
N GLN A 117 14.84 4.17 7.50
CA GLN A 117 13.91 5.09 6.81
C GLN A 117 14.43 5.57 5.44
N ASN A 118 15.75 5.70 5.31
CA ASN A 118 16.43 6.17 4.11
C ASN A 118 16.86 5.05 3.15
N TYR A 119 16.46 3.80 3.40
CA TYR A 119 16.83 2.65 2.57
C TYR A 119 15.60 2.03 1.91
N ASN A 120 15.82 1.53 0.70
CA ASN A 120 14.85 0.82 -0.11
C ASN A 120 14.54 -0.55 0.51
N LEU A 121 13.28 -0.77 0.88
CA LEU A 121 12.79 -2.09 1.32
C LEU A 121 12.06 -2.87 0.20
N GLU A 122 11.80 -2.24 -0.93
CA GLU A 122 11.35 -2.85 -2.19
C GLU A 122 12.50 -3.50 -2.99
N THR A 123 13.48 -4.06 -2.26
CA THR A 123 14.60 -4.83 -2.80
C THR A 123 14.36 -6.34 -2.58
N ASP A 124 15.26 -7.19 -3.09
CA ASP A 124 15.19 -8.63 -2.90
C ASP A 124 15.59 -9.03 -1.46
N LEU A 125 14.60 -8.98 -0.56
CA LEU A 125 14.77 -9.34 0.84
C LEU A 125 15.17 -10.82 1.01
N LEU A 126 14.76 -11.71 0.10
CA LEU A 126 15.12 -13.13 0.17
C LEU A 126 16.62 -13.31 -0.09
N LEU A 127 17.16 -12.65 -1.12
CA LEU A 127 18.58 -12.66 -1.42
C LEU A 127 19.42 -12.10 -0.25
N ILE A 128 18.95 -11.05 0.42
CA ILE A 128 19.61 -10.48 1.61
C ILE A 128 19.61 -11.51 2.75
N TYR A 129 18.47 -12.14 3.02
CA TYR A 129 18.33 -13.15 4.06
C TYR A 129 19.26 -14.36 3.84
N GLU A 130 19.33 -14.85 2.60
CA GLU A 130 20.20 -15.97 2.24
C GLU A 130 21.68 -15.62 2.44
N LYS A 131 22.12 -14.42 2.05
CA LYS A 131 23.49 -13.96 2.27
C LYS A 131 23.82 -13.86 3.76
N LEU A 132 22.93 -13.28 4.57
CA LEU A 132 23.11 -13.22 6.03
C LEU A 132 23.26 -14.60 6.67
N LYS A 133 22.47 -15.60 6.23
CA LYS A 133 22.59 -16.98 6.71
C LYS A 133 23.95 -17.61 6.41
N VAL A 134 24.57 -17.26 5.28
CA VAL A 134 25.89 -17.78 4.90
C VAL A 134 26.98 -17.08 5.72
N GLU A 135 26.88 -15.76 5.91
CA GLU A 135 27.85 -14.96 6.66
C GLU A 135 27.96 -15.38 8.13
N GLN A 136 26.86 -15.77 8.78
CA GLN A 136 26.87 -16.23 10.18
C GLN A 136 27.46 -17.63 10.40
N LYS A 137 27.70 -18.39 9.33
CA LYS A 137 28.31 -19.73 9.41
C LYS A 137 29.83 -19.70 9.24
N LYS A 138 30.41 -18.54 8.98
CA LYS A 138 31.86 -18.32 8.83
C LYS A 138 32.42 -17.72 10.11
#